data_AF-A0A9X9Z7Z9-F1
#
_entry.id   AF-A0A9X9Z7Z9-F1
#
_cell.length_a   1.000
_cell.length_b   1.000
_cell.length_c   1.000
_cell.angle_alpha   90.00
_cell.angle_beta   90.00
_cell.angle_gamma   90.00
#
_symmetry.space_group_name_H-M   'P 1'
#
loop_
_entity.id
_entity.type
_entity.pdbx_description
1 polymer ?
#
loop_
_entity_poly.entity_id
_entity_poly.type
_entity_poly.pdbx_seq_one_letter_code
_entity_poly.pdbx_strand_id
1 'polypeptide(L)'
;MHKWAIMDRDALERWADGKVTLLGDACHPMTPYMAQGAAMAIEDAAVLSRCLDGVGRDGVANAFRRFEATRKVRTTRVQETSRANIWLKERTDTSWVYGYDAWQVPLAA
;
A
#
# COMPACT_ATOMS: atom_id res chain seq x y z
N MET A 1 17.01 -3.40 26.67
CA MET A 1 16.93 -3.21 25.20
C MET A 1 16.39 -4.49 24.59
N HIS A 2 15.31 -4.40 23.81
CA HIS A 2 14.80 -5.52 23.05
C HIS A 2 15.29 -5.43 21.60
N LYS A 3 15.71 -6.56 21.04
CA LYS A 3 16.09 -6.66 19.62
C LYS A 3 14.94 -7.30 18.87
N TRP A 4 14.60 -6.74 17.71
CA TRP A 4 13.53 -7.22 16.84
C TRP A 4 14.14 -7.71 15.53
N ALA A 5 13.77 -8.93 15.12
CA ALA A 5 14.16 -9.43 13.81
C ALA A 5 13.42 -8.64 12.72
N ILE A 6 14.14 -8.26 11.66
CA ILE A 6 13.54 -7.62 10.48
C ILE A 6 12.96 -8.73 9.61
N MET A 7 11.65 -8.70 9.43
CA MET A 7 10.89 -9.67 8.63
C MET A 7 10.06 -8.92 7.59
N ASP A 8 9.93 -9.49 6.40
CA ASP A 8 9.00 -9.03 5.37
C ASP A 8 8.31 -10.24 4.71
N ARG A 9 7.48 -9.98 3.69
CA ARG A 9 6.83 -11.00 2.87
C ARG A 9 6.82 -10.58 1.41
N ASP A 10 6.67 -11.55 0.52
CA ASP A 10 6.36 -11.26 -0.87
C ASP A 10 4.98 -10.60 -0.98
N ALA A 11 4.76 -9.87 -2.08
CA ALA A 11 3.49 -9.20 -2.32
C ALA A 11 2.35 -10.23 -2.38
N LEU A 12 1.27 -9.97 -1.64
CA LEU A 12 0.11 -10.86 -1.60
C LEU A 12 -0.62 -10.87 -2.96
N GLU A 13 -1.00 -12.07 -3.43
CA GLU A 13 -1.77 -12.24 -4.65
C GLU A 13 -3.20 -11.70 -4.55
N ARG A 14 -3.77 -11.64 -3.35
CA ARG A 14 -5.14 -11.14 -3.11
C ARG A 14 -5.21 -10.44 -1.76
N TRP A 15 -5.85 -9.29 -1.70
CA TRP A 15 -5.99 -8.47 -0.47
C TRP A 15 -7.37 -8.57 0.15
N ALA A 16 -8.39 -8.87 -0.68
CA ALA A 16 -9.78 -8.91 -0.28
C ALA A 16 -10.42 -10.30 -0.45
N ASP A 17 -11.30 -10.63 0.48
CA ASP A 17 -12.19 -11.79 0.39
C ASP A 17 -13.59 -11.39 0.88
N GLY A 18 -14.56 -11.37 -0.04
CA GLY A 18 -15.92 -10.90 0.24
C GLY A 18 -15.96 -9.48 0.80
N LYS A 19 -16.38 -9.34 2.06
CA LYS A 19 -16.52 -8.07 2.78
C LYS A 19 -15.39 -7.82 3.78
N VAL A 20 -14.23 -8.46 3.57
CA VAL A 20 -13.01 -8.24 4.36
C VAL A 20 -11.87 -7.87 3.41
N THR A 21 -11.07 -6.87 3.78
CA THR A 21 -9.84 -6.48 3.05
C THR A 21 -8.72 -6.16 4.03
N LEU A 22 -7.49 -6.37 3.60
CA LEU A 22 -6.28 -6.02 4.36
C LEU A 22 -5.74 -4.63 3.92
N LEU A 23 -5.03 -3.96 4.82
CA LEU A 23 -4.25 -2.74 4.54
C LEU A 23 -3.03 -2.66 5.47
N GLY A 24 -2.09 -1.76 5.18
CA GLY A 24 -0.87 -1.58 5.98
C GLY A 24 -0.04 -2.88 6.09
N ASP A 25 0.67 -3.06 7.21
CA ASP A 25 1.54 -4.22 7.43
C ASP A 25 0.81 -5.57 7.43
N ALA A 26 -0.52 -5.59 7.66
CA ALA A 26 -1.30 -6.82 7.51
C ALA A 26 -1.37 -7.28 6.04
N CYS A 27 -1.21 -6.34 5.10
CA CYS A 27 -1.35 -6.55 3.67
C CYS A 27 -0.01 -6.55 2.93
N HIS A 28 0.87 -5.60 3.24
CA HIS A 28 2.12 -5.37 2.53
C HIS A 28 3.27 -5.04 3.49
N PRO A 29 3.62 -5.95 4.42
CA PRO A 29 4.74 -5.74 5.32
C PRO A 29 6.03 -5.57 4.53
N MET A 30 6.87 -4.62 4.92
CA MET A 30 8.11 -4.28 4.23
C MET A 30 9.27 -4.10 5.18
N THR A 31 10.49 -4.30 4.68
CA THR A 31 11.69 -3.89 5.42
C THR A 31 11.65 -2.38 5.72
N PRO A 32 12.24 -1.91 6.82
CA PRO A 32 12.15 -0.51 7.23
C PRO A 32 13.09 0.43 6.45
N TYR A 33 13.80 -0.04 5.42
CA TYR A 33 14.89 0.71 4.78
C TYR A 33 14.43 1.97 4.03
N MET A 34 13.18 2.04 3.56
CA MET A 34 12.59 3.27 3.03
C MET A 34 11.88 4.15 4.07
N ALA A 35 11.61 3.63 5.28
CA ALA A 35 10.78 4.26 6.29
C ALA A 35 9.38 4.71 5.79
N GLN A 36 8.79 3.98 4.83
CA GLN A 36 7.50 4.32 4.22
C GLN A 36 6.31 3.45 4.66
N GLY A 37 6.51 2.42 5.49
CA GLY A 37 5.42 1.49 5.87
C GLY A 37 4.19 2.20 6.48
N ALA A 38 4.42 3.09 7.45
CA ALA A 38 3.35 3.87 8.06
C ALA A 38 2.68 4.84 7.07
N ALA A 39 3.46 5.46 6.18
CA ALA A 39 2.92 6.32 5.13
C ALA A 39 2.02 5.52 4.16
N MET A 40 2.44 4.32 3.77
CA MET A 40 1.63 3.43 2.93
C MET A 40 0.31 3.05 3.58
N ALA A 41 0.30 2.76 4.88
CA ALA A 41 -0.93 2.47 5.62
C ALA A 41 -1.90 3.67 5.64
N ILE A 42 -1.39 4.91 5.74
CA ILE A 42 -2.22 6.12 5.69
C ILE A 42 -2.76 6.37 4.28
N GLU A 43 -1.92 6.21 3.25
CA GLU A 43 -2.37 6.28 1.86
C GLU A 43 -3.45 5.23 1.55
N ASP A 44 -3.31 4.02 2.10
CA ASP A 44 -4.33 2.98 1.96
C ASP A 44 -5.66 3.42 2.55
N ALA A 45 -5.66 4.02 3.74
CA ALA A 45 -6.88 4.52 4.37
C ALA A 45 -7.56 5.61 3.51
N ALA A 46 -6.77 6.52 2.92
CA ALA A 46 -7.29 7.56 2.03
C ALA A 46 -7.93 6.95 0.77
N VAL A 47 -7.24 6.03 0.10
CA VAL A 47 -7.76 5.39 -1.13
C VAL A 47 -8.95 4.48 -0.83
N LEU A 48 -8.91 3.71 0.27
CA LEU A 48 -10.02 2.85 0.69
C LEU A 48 -11.28 3.67 0.99
N SER A 49 -11.13 4.81 1.68
CA SER A 49 -12.24 5.72 1.94
C SER A 49 -12.88 6.21 0.64
N ARG A 50 -12.08 6.54 -0.38
CA ARG A 50 -12.57 6.97 -1.69
C ARG A 50 -13.25 5.83 -2.46
N CYS A 51 -12.76 4.60 -2.33
CA CYS A 51 -13.39 3.43 -2.96
C CYS A 51 -14.74 3.07 -2.33
N LEU A 52 -14.93 3.36 -1.03
CA LEU A 52 -16.16 3.09 -0.29
C LEU A 52 -17.19 4.23 -0.35
N ASP A 53 -16.80 5.41 -0.82
CA ASP A 53 -17.69 6.57 -0.87
C ASP A 53 -18.92 6.30 -1.76
N GLY A 54 -20.11 6.56 -1.23
CA GLY A 54 -21.39 6.27 -1.88
C GLY A 54 -21.71 4.77 -2.07
N VAL A 55 -20.89 3.84 -1.58
CA VAL A 55 -21.08 2.39 -1.79
C VAL A 55 -22.00 1.78 -0.73
N GLY A 56 -23.12 1.20 -1.17
CA GLY A 56 -24.00 0.40 -0.32
C GLY A 56 -23.39 -0.95 0.08
N ARG A 57 -24.02 -1.63 1.06
CA ARG A 57 -23.52 -2.90 1.64
C ARG A 57 -23.22 -4.01 0.62
N ASP A 58 -23.94 -4.03 -0.50
CA ASP A 58 -23.79 -5.06 -1.53
C ASP A 58 -22.63 -4.74 -2.49
N GLY A 59 -22.19 -3.48 -2.55
CA GLY A 59 -21.07 -3.03 -3.36
C GLY A 59 -19.71 -3.12 -2.67
N VAL A 60 -19.65 -3.40 -1.36
CA VAL A 60 -18.40 -3.40 -0.57
C VAL A 60 -17.32 -4.31 -1.16
N ALA A 61 -17.69 -5.51 -1.63
CA ALA A 61 -16.74 -6.43 -2.24
C ALA A 61 -16.12 -5.87 -3.54
N ASN A 62 -16.90 -5.12 -4.33
CA ASN A 62 -16.38 -4.42 -5.52
C ASN A 62 -15.45 -3.27 -5.12
N ALA A 63 -15.84 -2.48 -4.11
CA ALA A 63 -14.99 -1.40 -3.60
C ALA A 63 -13.64 -1.90 -3.10
N PHE A 64 -13.59 -3.05 -2.44
CA PHE A 64 -12.34 -3.66 -1.98
C PHE A 64 -11.46 -4.18 -3.13
N ARG A 65 -12.05 -4.76 -4.18
CA ARG A 65 -11.29 -5.11 -5.40
C ARG A 65 -10.72 -3.87 -6.09
N ARG A 66 -11.50 -2.78 -6.15
CA ARG A 66 -11.06 -1.50 -6.70
C ARG A 66 -9.90 -0.91 -5.88
N PHE A 67 -10.00 -0.97 -4.56
CA PHE A 67 -8.95 -0.55 -3.64
C PHE A 67 -7.66 -1.35 -3.87
N GLU A 68 -7.74 -2.69 -3.90
CA GLU A 68 -6.61 -3.57 -4.20
C GLU A 68 -5.96 -3.21 -5.54
N ALA A 69 -6.76 -3.13 -6.61
CA ALA A 69 -6.26 -2.82 -7.94
C ALA A 69 -5.59 -1.42 -8.03
N THR A 70 -6.05 -0.46 -7.21
CA THR A 70 -5.49 0.90 -7.18
C THR A 70 -4.16 0.94 -6.42
N ARG A 71 -4.02 0.18 -5.33
CA ARG A 71 -2.89 0.30 -4.39
C ARG A 71 -1.75 -0.67 -4.66
N LYS A 72 -2.06 -1.88 -5.14
CA LYS A 72 -1.12 -3.01 -5.21
C LYS A 72 0.18 -2.68 -5.94
N VAL A 73 0.09 -2.05 -7.12
CA VAL A 73 1.28 -1.69 -7.90
C VAL A 73 2.21 -0.76 -7.12
N ARG A 74 1.66 0.24 -6.43
CA ARG A 74 2.46 1.21 -5.66
C ARG A 74 3.09 0.55 -4.43
N THR A 75 2.32 -0.19 -3.64
CA THR A 75 2.83 -0.82 -2.42
C THR A 75 3.87 -1.89 -2.74
N THR A 76 3.68 -2.68 -3.81
CA THR A 76 4.67 -3.66 -4.27
C THR A 76 5.97 -2.96 -4.67
N ARG A 77 5.90 -1.85 -5.43
CA ARG A 77 7.11 -1.09 -5.80
C ARG A 77 7.87 -0.57 -4.58
N VAL A 78 7.16 -0.10 -3.55
CA VAL A 78 7.78 0.35 -2.28
C VAL A 78 8.38 -0.83 -1.51
N GLN A 79 7.68 -1.97 -1.41
CA GLN A 79 8.20 -3.20 -0.79
C GLN A 79 9.52 -3.64 -1.45
N GLU A 80 9.54 -3.74 -2.78
CA GLU A 80 10.71 -4.16 -3.56
C GLU A 80 11.87 -3.17 -3.42
N THR A 81 11.59 -1.87 -3.51
CA THR A 81 12.62 -0.83 -3.36
C THR A 81 13.20 -0.83 -1.94
N SER A 82 12.36 -1.04 -0.93
CA SER A 82 12.82 -1.17 0.45
C SER A 82 13.69 -2.41 0.61
N ARG A 83 13.25 -3.58 0.12
CA ARG A 83 14.00 -4.84 0.15
C ARG A 83 15.37 -4.72 -0.52
N ALA A 84 15.47 -4.00 -1.63
CA ALA A 84 16.73 -3.73 -2.32
C ALA A 84 17.72 -2.90 -1.47
N ASN A 85 17.24 -2.15 -0.49
CA ASN A 85 18.05 -1.32 0.41
C ASN A 85 18.99 -0.38 -0.36
N ILE A 86 18.46 0.28 -1.40
CA ILE A 86 19.21 1.27 -2.22
C ILE A 86 18.64 2.69 -2.13
N TRP A 87 17.49 2.85 -1.47
CA TRP A 87 16.78 4.13 -1.41
C TRP A 87 17.67 5.26 -0.87
N LEU A 88 17.83 6.32 -1.65
CA LEU A 88 18.63 7.52 -1.33
C LEU A 88 20.12 7.27 -1.04
N LYS A 89 20.66 6.08 -1.37
CA LYS A 89 22.11 5.84 -1.30
C LYS A 89 22.88 6.58 -2.40
N GLU A 90 22.21 6.83 -3.51
CA GLU A 90 22.70 7.64 -4.63
C GLU A 90 21.62 8.66 -5.02
N ARG A 91 21.95 9.57 -5.95
CA ARG A 91 20.98 10.54 -6.47
C ARG A 91 19.92 9.79 -7.28
N THR A 92 18.71 9.69 -6.73
CA THR A 92 17.55 9.04 -7.36
C THR A 92 16.40 10.03 -7.48
N ASP A 93 15.56 9.88 -8.51
CA ASP A 93 14.29 10.61 -8.59
C ASP A 93 13.33 10.12 -7.49
N THR A 94 12.88 11.06 -6.66
CA THR A 94 11.99 10.80 -5.50
C THR A 94 10.56 11.24 -5.74
N SER A 95 10.27 11.87 -6.88
CA SER A 95 8.95 12.42 -7.20
C SER A 95 7.85 11.37 -7.15
N TRP A 96 8.14 10.13 -7.54
CA TRP A 96 7.19 9.03 -7.49
C TRP A 96 6.81 8.61 -6.05
N VAL A 97 7.63 8.90 -5.03
CA VAL A 97 7.28 8.68 -3.62
C VAL A 97 6.58 9.91 -3.05
N TYR A 98 7.24 11.06 -3.07
CA TYR A 98 6.79 12.27 -2.35
C TYR A 98 5.81 13.15 -3.12
N GLY A 99 5.71 12.98 -4.43
CA GLY A 99 4.73 13.66 -5.29
C GLY A 99 3.44 12.88 -5.49
N TYR A 100 3.28 11.72 -4.86
CA TYR A 100 2.06 10.92 -4.98
C TYR A 100 0.94 11.51 -4.12
N ASP A 101 -0.19 11.82 -4.78
CA ASP A 101 -1.39 12.30 -4.12
C ASP A 101 -2.43 11.17 -4.00
N ALA A 102 -2.53 10.60 -2.80
CA ALA A 102 -3.50 9.54 -2.49
C ALA A 102 -4.97 10.02 -2.58
N TRP A 103 -5.22 11.32 -2.45
CA TRP A 103 -6.56 11.90 -2.57
C TRP A 103 -6.99 12.10 -4.02
N GLN A 104 -6.04 12.25 -4.94
CA GLN A 104 -6.33 12.55 -6.34
C GLN A 104 -5.94 11.44 -7.32
N VAL A 105 -5.20 10.40 -6.89
CA VAL A 105 -4.86 9.26 -7.77
C VAL A 105 -6.13 8.68 -8.41
N PRO A 106 -6.16 8.39 -9.72
CA PRO A 106 -7.28 7.71 -10.34
C PRO A 106 -7.51 6.35 -9.67
N LEU A 107 -8.74 6.08 -9.26
CA LEU A 107 -9.11 4.76 -8.78
C LEU A 107 -9.25 3.81 -9.98
N ALA A 108 -8.86 2.54 -9.80
CA ALA A 108 -9.07 1.50 -10.80
C ALA A 108 -10.54 1.42 -11.26
N ALA A 109 -10.77 0.89 -12.46
CA ALA A 109 -12.10 0.69 -13.01
C ALA A 109 -12.91 -0.35 -12.23
#